data_AF-A0A1M5KVG2-F1
#
_entry.id   AF-A0A1M5KVG2-F1
#
_cell.length_a   1.000
_cell.length_b   1.000
_cell.length_c   1.000
_cell.angle_alpha   90.00
_cell.angle_beta   90.00
_cell.angle_gamma   90.00
#
_symmetry.space_group_name_H-M   'P 1'
#
loop_
_entity.id
_entity.type
_entity.pdbx_description
1 polymer ?
#
loop_
_entity_poly.entity_id
_entity_poly.type
_entity_poly.pdbx_seq_one_letter_code
_entity_poly.pdbx_strand_id
1 'polypeptide(L)'
;MNKSKLLIAMILGASLAACASTATETSMAAKYDIEGFKTQIEDGRLWVFEDGSEELAFFKEHGEPAKQFTNIGAGPEGMTVKAASQESLDKYLAAISGGSEFEIKGFKTKIEDGRLWVFEEGSEDLAFFEKHGEPAKQFTSIGTGPNGMTVKAASQETLDKYLSAYKN
;
A
#
# COMPACT_ATOMS: atom_id res chain seq x y z
N MET A 1 14.97 -27.34 63.71
CA MET A 1 14.64 -28.71 63.22
C MET A 1 13.15 -28.93 63.44
N ASN A 2 12.34 -29.57 62.60
CA ASN A 2 12.47 -30.09 61.21
C ASN A 2 11.03 -30.19 60.65
N LYS A 3 10.70 -30.00 59.36
CA LYS A 3 11.42 -29.64 58.12
C LYS A 3 10.42 -28.89 57.20
N SER A 4 10.91 -28.29 56.11
CA SER A 4 10.11 -27.52 55.12
C SER A 4 9.01 -28.33 54.41
N LYS A 5 7.86 -27.69 54.13
CA LYS A 5 6.98 -28.00 52.98
C LYS A 5 6.51 -26.69 52.33
N LEU A 6 7.19 -26.33 51.25
CA LEU A 6 6.80 -25.26 50.35
C LEU A 6 5.60 -25.73 49.52
N LEU A 7 4.50 -24.97 49.50
CA LEU A 7 3.38 -25.17 48.56
C LEU A 7 3.23 -23.91 47.71
N ILE A 8 3.53 -24.06 46.43
CA ILE A 8 3.38 -23.03 45.41
C ILE A 8 1.90 -22.99 45.00
N ALA A 9 1.28 -21.83 45.13
CA ALA A 9 -0.03 -21.55 44.55
C ALA A 9 0.13 -20.53 43.41
N MET A 10 0.33 -21.03 42.19
CA MET A 10 0.19 -20.21 40.98
C MET A 10 -1.30 -19.89 40.78
N ILE A 11 -1.68 -18.64 40.99
CA ILE A 11 -2.99 -18.14 40.53
C ILE A 11 -2.81 -17.65 39.10
N LEU A 12 -3.22 -18.51 38.15
CA LEU A 12 -3.31 -18.17 36.74
C LEU A 12 -4.62 -17.40 36.52
N GLY A 13 -4.55 -16.16 36.01
CA GLY A 13 -5.72 -15.28 35.96
C GLY A 13 -5.51 -13.97 35.22
N ALA A 14 -5.09 -14.04 33.95
CA ALA A 14 -5.05 -12.89 33.05
C ALA A 14 -5.81 -13.20 31.75
N SER A 15 -7.13 -13.10 31.81
CA SER A 15 -7.99 -13.16 30.62
C SER A 15 -7.90 -11.83 29.85
N LEU A 16 -6.99 -11.74 28.89
CA LEU A 16 -6.98 -10.63 27.94
C LEU A 16 -8.17 -10.76 26.98
N ALA A 17 -9.21 -9.96 27.22
CA ALA A 17 -10.27 -9.73 26.25
C ALA A 17 -9.77 -8.76 25.17
N ALA A 18 -9.25 -9.29 24.07
CA ALA A 18 -8.66 -8.51 22.97
C ALA A 18 -9.24 -8.86 21.58
N CYS A 19 -10.41 -9.50 21.52
CA CYS A 19 -10.99 -10.05 20.28
C CYS A 19 -12.14 -9.20 19.68
N ALA A 20 -12.20 -7.90 19.95
CA ALA A 20 -13.24 -7.01 19.43
C ALA A 20 -12.81 -6.15 18.21
N SER A 21 -11.50 -6.09 17.91
CA SER A 21 -10.95 -5.19 16.88
C SER A 21 -11.06 -5.74 15.45
N THR A 22 -10.84 -7.05 15.27
CA THR A 22 -10.58 -7.70 13.97
C THR A 22 -11.79 -7.70 13.02
N ALA A 23 -13.02 -7.78 13.56
CA ALA A 23 -14.24 -7.82 12.76
C ALA A 23 -14.48 -6.49 11.99
N THR A 24 -14.14 -5.36 12.61
CA THR A 24 -14.26 -4.03 11.99
C THR A 24 -13.22 -3.85 10.88
N GLU A 25 -11.97 -4.25 11.14
CA GLU A 25 -10.86 -4.13 10.19
C GLU A 25 -11.07 -4.99 8.92
N THR A 26 -11.60 -6.21 9.06
CA THR A 26 -12.00 -7.05 7.90
C THR A 26 -13.06 -6.37 7.04
N SER A 27 -14.07 -5.72 7.64
CA SER A 27 -15.10 -4.99 6.87
C SER A 27 -14.56 -3.74 6.16
N MET A 28 -13.54 -3.10 6.75
CA MET A 28 -12.86 -1.94 6.16
C MET A 28 -11.83 -2.35 5.10
N ALA A 29 -11.30 -3.57 5.14
CA ALA A 29 -10.43 -4.11 4.10
C ALA A 29 -11.20 -4.32 2.79
N ALA A 30 -12.36 -4.96 2.86
CA ALA A 30 -13.15 -5.38 1.69
C ALA A 30 -13.54 -4.25 0.70
N LYS A 31 -13.43 -2.96 1.09
CA LYS A 31 -13.57 -1.82 0.15
C LYS A 31 -12.41 -1.69 -0.85
N TYR A 32 -11.31 -2.41 -0.60
CA TYR A 32 -10.09 -2.47 -1.41
C TYR A 32 -9.92 -3.80 -2.14
N ASP A 33 -10.87 -4.72 -2.01
CA ASP A 33 -10.96 -5.91 -2.86
C ASP A 33 -11.15 -5.48 -4.33
N ILE A 34 -10.39 -6.10 -5.22
CA ILE A 34 -10.49 -5.90 -6.67
C ILE A 34 -10.62 -7.27 -7.36
N GLU A 35 -10.90 -7.28 -8.67
CA GLU A 35 -10.99 -8.53 -9.40
C GLU A 35 -9.70 -9.35 -9.28
N GLY A 36 -9.83 -10.62 -8.85
CA GLY A 36 -8.70 -11.52 -8.62
C GLY A 36 -7.94 -11.35 -7.30
N PHE A 37 -8.27 -10.36 -6.46
CA PHE A 37 -7.58 -10.12 -5.19
C PHE A 37 -8.52 -9.97 -3.99
N LYS A 38 -8.04 -10.47 -2.84
CA LYS A 38 -8.66 -10.30 -1.53
C LYS A 38 -7.73 -9.59 -0.58
N THR A 39 -8.32 -8.72 0.22
CA THR A 39 -7.59 -7.82 1.10
C THR A 39 -7.97 -8.03 2.57
N GLN A 40 -7.03 -7.74 3.46
CA GLN A 40 -7.21 -7.73 4.91
C GLN A 40 -6.49 -6.51 5.49
N ILE A 41 -6.98 -5.97 6.60
CA ILE A 41 -6.28 -4.93 7.35
C ILE A 41 -5.81 -5.52 8.67
N GLU A 42 -4.51 -5.41 8.95
CA GLU A 42 -3.88 -5.78 10.21
C GLU A 42 -2.82 -4.73 10.56
N ASP A 43 -2.79 -4.25 11.80
CA ASP A 43 -1.92 -3.15 12.28
C ASP A 43 -1.92 -1.90 11.37
N GLY A 44 -3.09 -1.56 10.80
CA GLY A 44 -3.25 -0.42 9.89
C GLY A 44 -2.55 -0.59 8.52
N ARG A 45 -2.20 -1.82 8.14
CA ARG A 45 -1.57 -2.14 6.85
C ARG A 45 -2.51 -2.99 6.01
N LEU A 46 -2.47 -2.78 4.70
CA LEU A 46 -3.29 -3.52 3.75
C LEU A 46 -2.54 -4.78 3.29
N TRP A 47 -2.93 -5.92 3.83
CA TRP A 47 -2.52 -7.23 3.32
C TRP A 47 -3.31 -7.58 2.07
N VAL A 48 -2.64 -8.05 1.02
CA VAL A 48 -3.24 -8.41 -0.27
C VAL A 48 -2.82 -9.81 -0.69
N PHE A 49 -3.79 -10.57 -1.20
CA PHE A 49 -3.64 -11.96 -1.62
C PHE A 49 -4.44 -12.19 -2.91
N GLU A 50 -4.01 -13.15 -3.73
CA GLU A 50 -4.83 -13.60 -4.87
C GLU A 50 -6.07 -14.33 -4.34
N ASP A 51 -7.22 -14.18 -5.00
CA ASP A 51 -8.48 -14.77 -4.49
C ASP A 51 -8.40 -16.30 -4.53
N GLY A 52 -8.74 -16.93 -3.41
CA GLY A 52 -8.59 -18.37 -3.20
C GLY A 52 -7.16 -18.89 -3.01
N SER A 53 -6.14 -18.05 -2.83
CA SER A 53 -4.75 -18.52 -2.68
C SER A 53 -4.49 -19.26 -1.35
N GLU A 54 -3.49 -20.13 -1.33
CA GLU A 54 -3.08 -20.86 -0.12
C GLU A 54 -2.56 -19.89 0.96
N GLU A 55 -1.94 -18.77 0.57
CA GLU A 55 -1.47 -17.73 1.48
C GLU A 55 -2.62 -16.96 2.13
N LEU A 56 -3.73 -16.75 1.44
CA LEU A 56 -4.94 -16.16 2.03
C LEU A 56 -5.56 -17.12 3.07
N ALA A 57 -5.55 -18.42 2.79
CA ALA A 57 -6.02 -19.44 3.74
C ALA A 57 -5.10 -19.51 4.97
N PHE A 58 -3.78 -19.58 4.75
CA PHE A 58 -2.75 -19.55 5.79
C PHE A 58 -2.89 -18.30 6.66
N PHE A 59 -3.04 -17.12 6.06
CA PHE A 59 -3.18 -15.86 6.79
C PHE A 59 -4.42 -15.84 7.69
N LYS A 60 -5.56 -16.38 7.22
CA LYS A 60 -6.79 -16.50 8.02
C LYS A 60 -6.67 -17.48 9.18
N GLU A 61 -5.81 -18.49 9.10
CA GLU A 61 -5.61 -19.50 10.15
C GLU A 61 -4.47 -19.15 11.12
N HIS A 62 -3.43 -18.46 10.65
CA HIS A 62 -2.16 -18.29 11.37
C HIS A 62 -1.65 -16.84 11.48
N GLY A 63 -2.25 -15.87 10.78
CA GLY A 63 -1.79 -14.47 10.73
C GLY A 63 -0.64 -14.24 9.74
N GLU A 64 0.16 -13.19 9.98
CA GLU A 64 1.22 -12.74 9.05
C GLU A 64 2.15 -13.88 8.56
N PRO A 65 2.30 -14.11 7.24
CA PRO A 65 3.22 -15.11 6.70
C PRO A 65 4.69 -14.78 7.02
N ALA A 66 5.49 -15.83 7.23
CA ALA A 66 6.91 -15.72 7.56
C ALA A 66 7.76 -15.00 6.48
N LYS A 67 7.29 -14.97 5.24
CA LYS A 67 7.84 -14.18 4.15
C LYS A 67 6.80 -13.16 3.70
N GLN A 68 7.20 -11.89 3.70
CA GLN A 68 6.36 -10.79 3.26
C GLN A 68 7.16 -9.80 2.42
N PHE A 69 6.48 -9.19 1.46
CA PHE A 69 6.94 -8.05 0.68
C PHE A 69 6.11 -6.84 1.10
N THR A 70 6.68 -5.65 1.01
CA THR A 70 6.05 -4.44 1.56
C THR A 70 6.34 -3.24 0.68
N ASN A 71 5.29 -2.52 0.29
CA ASN A 71 5.42 -1.21 -0.35
C ASN A 71 4.72 -0.16 0.52
N ILE A 72 5.49 0.82 0.99
CA ILE A 72 5.06 1.80 2.00
C ILE A 72 4.41 2.99 1.28
N GLY A 73 3.15 3.28 1.60
CA GLY A 73 2.44 4.41 0.97
C GLY A 73 2.20 4.24 -0.53
N ALA A 74 1.95 2.99 -0.96
CA ALA A 74 1.57 2.66 -2.33
C ALA A 74 0.14 2.10 -2.41
N GLY A 75 -0.52 1.90 -1.27
CA GLY A 75 -1.87 1.37 -1.17
C GLY A 75 -2.92 2.47 -1.08
N PRO A 76 -4.20 2.12 -1.26
CA PRO A 76 -5.32 3.03 -1.12
C PRO A 76 -5.21 3.89 0.15
N GLU A 77 -5.60 5.17 0.06
CA GLU A 77 -5.54 6.13 1.19
C GLU A 77 -4.11 6.34 1.76
N GLY A 78 -3.06 5.95 1.04
CA GLY A 78 -1.66 6.03 1.52
C GLY A 78 -1.25 4.88 2.43
N MET A 79 -2.02 3.79 2.45
CA MET A 79 -1.71 2.62 3.27
C MET A 79 -0.42 1.92 2.81
N THR A 80 0.26 1.28 3.77
CA THR A 80 1.33 0.32 3.46
C THR A 80 0.69 -0.97 2.95
N VAL A 81 1.07 -1.42 1.75
CA VAL A 81 0.63 -2.70 1.18
C VAL A 81 1.63 -3.79 1.54
N LYS A 82 1.13 -4.94 1.97
CA LYS A 82 1.89 -6.16 2.23
C LYS A 82 1.34 -7.33 1.40
N ALA A 83 2.21 -8.21 0.92
CA ALA A 83 1.80 -9.47 0.28
C ALA A 83 2.79 -10.60 0.61
N ALA A 84 2.36 -11.85 0.48
CA ALA A 84 3.23 -13.01 0.66
C ALA A 84 4.27 -13.20 -0.47
N SER A 85 4.01 -12.65 -1.66
CA SER A 85 4.90 -12.69 -2.83
C SER A 85 5.10 -11.30 -3.44
N GLN A 86 6.25 -11.06 -4.08
CA GLN A 86 6.50 -9.83 -4.83
C GLN A 86 5.56 -9.73 -6.04
N GLU A 87 5.29 -10.86 -6.71
CA GLU A 87 4.42 -10.92 -7.89
C GLU A 87 2.99 -10.48 -7.57
N SER A 88 2.40 -10.96 -6.48
CA SER A 88 1.05 -10.59 -6.06
C SER A 88 1.00 -9.13 -5.55
N LEU A 89 2.07 -8.63 -4.94
CA LEU A 89 2.21 -7.20 -4.61
C LEU A 89 2.21 -6.34 -5.87
N ASP A 90 3.06 -6.67 -6.85
CA ASP A 90 3.21 -5.91 -8.08
C ASP A 90 1.93 -5.95 -8.94
N LYS A 91 1.28 -7.10 -9.07
CA LYS A 91 -0.02 -7.25 -9.75
C LYS A 91 -1.10 -6.38 -9.10
N TYR A 92 -1.26 -6.46 -7.77
CA TYR A 92 -2.26 -5.70 -7.04
C TYR A 92 -2.03 -4.20 -7.19
N LEU A 93 -0.78 -3.76 -6.97
CA LEU A 93 -0.39 -2.36 -7.14
C LEU A 93 -0.64 -1.88 -8.56
N ALA A 94 -0.23 -2.65 -9.58
CA ALA A 94 -0.48 -2.30 -10.98
C ALA A 94 -1.98 -2.10 -11.25
N ALA A 95 -2.84 -2.99 -10.75
CA ALA A 95 -4.28 -2.91 -10.95
C ALA A 95 -4.94 -1.69 -10.28
N ILE A 96 -4.55 -1.32 -9.05
CA ILE A 96 -5.07 -0.09 -8.41
C ILE A 96 -4.43 1.20 -8.96
N SER A 97 -3.22 1.09 -9.51
CA SER A 97 -2.47 2.22 -10.07
C SER A 97 -3.00 2.73 -11.43
N GLY A 98 -4.00 2.05 -12.01
CA GLY A 98 -4.70 2.47 -13.23
C GLY A 98 -5.95 3.33 -13.01
N GLY A 99 -6.24 3.76 -11.78
CA GLY A 99 -7.47 4.49 -11.44
C GLY A 99 -7.57 5.91 -12.03
N SER A 100 -8.80 6.41 -12.19
CA SER A 100 -9.07 7.80 -12.63
C SER A 100 -8.58 8.87 -11.65
N GLU A 101 -8.15 8.48 -10.44
CA GLU A 101 -7.55 9.37 -9.43
C GLU A 101 -6.26 10.06 -9.90
N PHE A 102 -5.57 9.46 -10.89
CA PHE A 102 -4.38 10.05 -11.50
C PHE A 102 -4.71 11.05 -12.63
N GLU A 103 -5.91 10.97 -13.21
CA GLU A 103 -6.31 11.67 -14.44
C GLU A 103 -6.80 13.09 -14.18
N ILE A 104 -5.85 14.03 -14.05
CA ILE A 104 -6.15 15.46 -13.98
C ILE A 104 -6.12 16.06 -15.39
N LYS A 105 -7.21 16.75 -15.77
CA LYS A 105 -7.33 17.41 -17.08
C LYS A 105 -6.14 18.35 -17.34
N GLY A 106 -5.49 18.19 -18.50
CA GLY A 106 -4.29 18.94 -18.89
C GLY A 106 -2.98 18.31 -18.43
N PHE A 107 -3.02 17.16 -17.75
CA PHE A 107 -1.85 16.37 -17.40
C PHE A 107 -1.90 14.98 -18.04
N LYS A 108 -0.71 14.44 -18.30
CA LYS A 108 -0.47 13.04 -18.63
C LYS A 108 0.30 12.41 -17.48
N THR A 109 -0.12 11.23 -17.03
CA THR A 109 0.59 10.47 -15.99
C THR A 109 1.16 9.17 -16.54
N LYS A 110 2.23 8.69 -15.91
CA LYS A 110 2.86 7.38 -16.11
C LYS A 110 3.28 6.84 -14.75
N ILE A 111 3.36 5.52 -14.59
CA ILE A 111 3.81 4.91 -13.35
C ILE A 111 5.01 4.01 -13.68
N GLU A 112 6.17 4.41 -13.16
CA GLU A 112 7.44 3.68 -13.28
C GLU A 112 8.02 3.50 -11.88
N ASP A 113 8.55 2.31 -11.57
CA ASP A 113 9.11 1.95 -10.26
C ASP A 113 8.20 2.29 -9.06
N GLY A 114 6.87 2.20 -9.23
CA GLY A 114 5.88 2.56 -8.20
C GLY A 114 5.82 4.07 -7.90
N ARG A 115 6.27 4.93 -8.82
CA ARG A 115 6.23 6.39 -8.70
C ARG A 115 5.42 6.99 -9.83
N LEU A 116 4.63 8.02 -9.50
CA LEU A 116 3.79 8.72 -10.45
C LEU A 116 4.60 9.81 -11.16
N TRP A 117 4.97 9.55 -12.41
CA TRP A 117 5.48 10.58 -13.31
C TRP A 117 4.32 11.42 -13.85
N VAL A 118 4.45 12.75 -13.75
CA VAL A 118 3.43 13.72 -14.21
C VAL A 118 4.03 14.72 -15.19
N PHE A 119 3.30 14.96 -16.28
CA PHE A 119 3.67 15.85 -17.37
C PHE A 119 2.48 16.72 -17.76
N GLU A 120 2.72 17.93 -18.26
CA GLU A 120 1.66 18.70 -18.93
C GLU A 120 1.35 18.04 -20.29
N GLU A 121 0.08 17.98 -20.67
CA GLU A 121 -0.37 17.30 -21.88
C GLU A 121 0.21 17.99 -23.13
N GLY A 122 0.91 17.23 -23.97
CA GLY A 122 1.61 17.75 -25.16
C GLY A 122 2.95 18.47 -24.88
N SER A 123 3.46 18.41 -23.65
CA SER A 123 4.78 18.98 -23.31
C SER A 123 5.96 18.29 -24.00
N GLU A 124 7.04 19.04 -24.22
CA GLU A 124 8.32 18.48 -24.72
C GLU A 124 8.91 17.45 -23.74
N ASP A 125 8.69 17.63 -22.44
CA ASP A 125 9.11 16.67 -21.39
C ASP A 125 8.41 15.31 -21.53
N LEU A 126 7.12 15.29 -21.84
CA LEU A 126 6.39 14.05 -22.13
C LEU A 126 6.95 13.36 -23.39
N ALA A 127 7.15 14.13 -24.46
CA ALA A 127 7.70 13.61 -25.72
C ALA A 127 9.15 13.11 -25.56
N PHE A 128 9.94 13.75 -24.68
CA PHE A 128 11.26 13.27 -24.30
C PHE A 128 11.14 11.95 -23.52
N PHE A 129 10.28 11.90 -22.51
CA PHE A 129 10.10 10.72 -21.66
C PHE A 129 9.68 9.48 -22.44
N GLU A 130 8.68 9.61 -23.33
CA GLU A 130 8.20 8.48 -24.15
C GLU A 130 9.24 7.98 -25.16
N LYS A 131 10.28 8.77 -25.45
CA LYS A 131 11.35 8.42 -26.41
C LYS A 131 12.67 8.01 -25.75
N HIS A 132 12.96 8.52 -24.54
CA HIS A 132 14.28 8.45 -23.90
C HIS A 132 14.24 7.96 -22.44
N GLY A 133 13.07 7.82 -21.82
CA GLY A 133 12.93 7.47 -20.41
C GLY A 133 13.09 8.67 -19.46
N GLU A 134 13.45 8.41 -18.20
CA GLU A 134 13.52 9.45 -17.17
C GLU A 134 14.42 10.64 -17.57
N PRO A 135 13.93 11.90 -17.48
CA PRO A 135 14.74 13.09 -17.78
C PRO A 135 15.90 13.26 -16.79
N ALA A 136 17.03 13.77 -17.30
CA ALA A 136 18.24 14.02 -16.50
C ALA A 136 18.03 15.00 -15.33
N LYS A 137 17.00 15.85 -15.40
CA LYS A 137 16.55 16.72 -14.31
C LYS A 137 15.15 16.30 -13.92
N GLN A 138 14.95 16.08 -12.63
CA GLN A 138 13.68 15.66 -12.07
C GLN A 138 13.46 16.30 -10.70
N PHE A 139 12.21 16.64 -10.42
CA PHE A 139 11.72 17.10 -9.13
C PHE A 139 10.83 16.02 -8.54
N THR A 140 10.88 15.85 -7.22
CA THR A 140 10.24 14.72 -6.53
C THR A 140 9.53 15.22 -5.28
N SER A 141 8.26 14.83 -5.12
CA SER A 141 7.48 15.06 -3.91
C SER A 141 7.01 13.71 -3.37
N ILE A 142 7.52 13.34 -2.18
CA ILE A 142 7.33 12.02 -1.58
C ILE A 142 6.06 12.05 -0.72
N GLY A 143 5.17 11.06 -0.86
CA GLY A 143 3.99 10.94 0.00
C GLY A 143 2.82 11.87 -0.37
N THR A 144 2.87 12.56 -1.51
CA THR A 144 1.92 13.64 -1.84
C THR A 144 1.02 13.36 -3.05
N GLY A 145 1.28 12.28 -3.79
CA GLY A 145 0.41 11.86 -4.89
C GLY A 145 -0.80 11.06 -4.40
N PRO A 146 -1.67 10.63 -5.33
CA PRO A 146 -2.75 9.72 -5.02
C PRO A 146 -2.20 8.46 -4.33
N ASN A 147 -2.95 7.94 -3.36
CA ASN A 147 -2.59 6.73 -2.62
C ASN A 147 -1.20 6.79 -1.95
N GLY A 148 -0.74 7.98 -1.58
CA GLY A 148 0.54 8.22 -0.92
C GLY A 148 1.75 8.14 -1.86
N MET A 149 1.53 8.00 -3.17
CA MET A 149 2.62 7.80 -4.13
C MET A 149 3.61 8.97 -4.14
N THR A 150 4.86 8.65 -4.47
CA THR A 150 5.87 9.65 -4.82
C THR A 150 5.57 10.21 -6.21
N VAL A 151 5.43 11.51 -6.33
CA VAL A 151 5.19 12.22 -7.60
C VAL A 151 6.51 12.76 -8.14
N LYS A 152 6.78 12.53 -9.42
CA LYS A 152 7.98 12.98 -10.15
C LYS A 152 7.58 13.83 -11.36
N ALA A 153 8.29 14.91 -11.62
CA ALA A 153 8.11 15.73 -12.82
C ALA A 153 9.46 16.28 -13.33
N ALA A 154 9.54 16.62 -14.62
CA ALA A 154 10.74 17.24 -15.21
C ALA A 154 10.99 18.67 -14.70
N SER A 155 9.92 19.38 -14.28
CA SER A 155 9.97 20.74 -13.75
C SER A 155 9.27 20.86 -12.38
N GLN A 156 9.74 21.78 -11.54
CA GLN A 156 9.08 22.11 -10.27
C GLN A 156 7.68 22.72 -10.52
N GLU A 157 7.54 23.51 -11.59
CA GLU A 157 6.28 24.15 -11.95
C GLU A 157 5.19 23.12 -12.27
N THR A 158 5.50 22.11 -13.09
CA THR A 158 4.57 21.02 -13.42
C THR A 158 4.20 20.19 -12.19
N LEU A 159 5.17 19.92 -11.30
CA LEU A 159 4.94 19.24 -10.02
C LEU A 159 3.97 20.02 -9.13
N ASP A 160 4.22 21.32 -8.94
CA ASP A 160 3.42 22.19 -8.09
C ASP A 160 2.01 22.41 -8.67
N LYS A 161 1.87 22.57 -9.99
CA LYS A 161 0.57 22.65 -10.67
C LYS A 161 -0.23 21.36 -10.48
N TYR A 162 0.37 20.19 -10.72
CA TYR A 162 -0.31 18.89 -10.57
C TYR A 162 -0.77 18.68 -9.13
N LEU A 163 0.13 18.86 -8.15
CA LEU A 163 -0.20 18.70 -6.73
C LEU A 163 -1.23 19.72 -6.23
N SER A 164 -1.28 20.91 -6.83
CA SER A 164 -2.32 21.90 -6.52
C SER A 164 -3.66 21.49 -7.13
N ALA A 165 -3.69 21.01 -8.36
CA ALA A 165 -4.90 20.53 -9.01
C ALA A 165 -5.45 19.25 -8.33
N TYR A 166 -4.58 18.38 -7.83
CA TYR A 166 -4.96 17.14 -7.13
C TYR A 166 -5.64 17.39 -5.77
N LYS A 167 -5.33 18.52 -5.11
CA LYS A 167 -5.81 18.86 -3.76
C LYS A 167 -7.12 19.66 -3.74
N ASN A 168 -7.70 19.98 -4.90
CA ASN A 168 -8.91 20.80 -5.05
C ASN A 168 -10.09 19.96 -5.57
#